data_AF-V9KPU4-F1
#
_entry.id   AF-V9KPU4-F1
#
_cell.length_a   1.000
_cell.length_b   1.000
_cell.length_c   1.000
_cell.angle_alpha   90.00
_cell.angle_beta   90.00
_cell.angle_gamma   90.00
#
_symmetry.space_group_name_H-M   'P 1'
#
loop_
_entity.id
_entity.type
_entity.pdbx_description
1 polymer ?
#
loop_
_entity_poly.entity_id
_entity_poly.type
_entity_poly.pdbx_seq_one_letter_code
_entity_poly.pdbx_strand_id
1 'polypeptide(L)'
;QRLGASALDSIHEYRLSGWLVQQEDIHRIVLYQTDYTMTPWTQRCVRQADCILIVGLGDQEPALGELEQMLENTAVRALKQLILLHKEDSPSPARTVEWLNMRSWCSGHLHIRCPRRIFSRRSLVKLKEMYEKVFQKTVDRHSDFSRLARVLTGNTIALVLGGGGARGCSHVGVMKAMEEAGIPIDIVGGTSIGSFIGALYAEERSAVRTKQRAREWAKAMNSVFKTVLDLTYPITSMLSGSAFNTSIAEVFEEKQIEDLWIPYFNVTTDITASAMRVHKDGSLWRYVRASMSLSGSLPPLCDPKDGHLLMDGGYINNLPADIAKTLGAKTVIAIDVGSQDETDLSNYGDSLSGWWLLWKRLNPWAEKVKVPDMSEIQSRLAYVSCVRQLEVVKGSAYCEYIRPPIDRFKTMDFGKFDEIYDVGFQHGKVVFGGWSRGDIIDKMLKDRKSLDFSESKERNASLGGNAAFTDLAEIVSRIDPPKSYHLTDAEESDYLTEYEDEAMDAMRGEEEEGQEPEGAEWNQDPVFEPEEERNVRKRTSLKASEESLSQSDT
;
A
#
# COMPACT_ATOMS: atom_id res chain seq x y z
N GLN A 1 -17.36 -0.77 37.48
CA GLN A 1 -18.73 -0.46 37.98
C GLN A 1 -19.55 0.17 36.85
N ARG A 2 -20.86 0.43 37.02
CA ARG A 2 -21.66 1.27 36.09
C ARG A 2 -21.83 2.66 36.72
N LEU A 3 -21.70 3.72 35.92
CA LEU A 3 -21.75 5.11 36.41
C LEU A 3 -23.14 5.62 36.81
N GLY A 4 -24.22 4.95 36.41
CA GLY A 4 -25.61 5.37 36.67
C GLY A 4 -26.25 6.09 35.49
N ALA A 5 -27.42 6.70 35.72
CA ALA A 5 -28.17 7.42 34.68
C ALA A 5 -27.68 8.87 34.47
N SER A 6 -27.25 9.55 35.55
CA SER A 6 -26.65 10.89 35.55
C SER A 6 -25.19 10.92 35.07
N ALA A 7 -24.70 9.84 34.44
CA ALA A 7 -23.28 9.67 34.11
C ALA A 7 -22.73 10.71 33.11
N LEU A 8 -23.60 11.39 32.37
CA LEU A 8 -23.27 12.42 31.39
C LEU A 8 -23.54 13.85 31.89
N ASP A 9 -24.03 14.01 33.13
CA ASP A 9 -24.26 15.33 33.72
C ASP A 9 -22.91 16.00 34.05
N SER A 10 -22.78 17.30 33.81
CA SER A 10 -21.53 18.05 34.03
C SER A 10 -21.01 17.97 35.48
N ILE A 11 -21.91 17.84 36.45
CA ILE A 11 -21.61 17.63 37.89
C ILE A 11 -20.85 16.30 38.13
N HIS A 12 -20.88 15.37 37.18
CA HIS A 12 -20.21 14.07 37.25
C HIS A 12 -19.06 13.92 36.24
N GLU A 13 -18.68 14.99 35.54
CA GLU A 13 -17.70 14.95 34.46
C GLU A 13 -16.34 14.35 34.89
N TYR A 14 -15.83 14.70 36.07
CA TYR A 14 -14.60 14.12 36.62
C TYR A 14 -14.70 12.60 36.83
N ARG A 15 -15.85 12.11 37.31
CA ARG A 15 -16.11 10.66 37.53
C ARG A 15 -16.25 9.92 36.22
N LEU A 16 -16.90 10.53 35.22
CA LEU A 16 -16.97 9.99 33.86
C LEU A 16 -15.56 9.89 33.27
N SER A 17 -14.76 10.96 33.34
CA SER A 17 -13.40 10.98 32.78
C SER A 17 -12.48 9.94 33.43
N GLY A 18 -12.44 9.85 34.76
CA GLY A 18 -11.63 8.85 35.46
C GLY A 18 -12.07 7.40 35.19
N TRP A 19 -13.37 7.17 34.98
CA TRP A 19 -13.88 5.85 34.60
C TRP A 19 -13.55 5.48 33.16
N LEU A 20 -13.59 6.45 32.23
CA LEU A 20 -13.20 6.26 30.84
C LEU A 20 -11.71 5.91 30.71
N VAL A 21 -10.83 6.66 31.39
CA VAL A 21 -9.39 6.34 31.48
C VAL A 21 -9.18 4.94 32.06
N GLN A 22 -9.90 4.57 33.13
CA GLN A 22 -9.86 3.21 33.65
C GLN A 22 -10.35 2.15 32.64
N GLN A 23 -11.26 2.49 31.70
CA GLN A 23 -11.63 1.55 30.62
C GLN A 23 -10.55 1.47 29.56
N GLU A 24 -9.91 2.59 29.21
CA GLU A 24 -8.78 2.67 28.25
C GLU A 24 -7.56 1.88 28.78
N ASP A 25 -7.25 1.95 30.08
CA ASP A 25 -6.20 1.15 30.75
C ASP A 25 -6.49 -0.36 30.76
N ILE A 26 -7.76 -0.75 30.94
CA ILE A 26 -8.18 -2.16 31.07
C ILE A 26 -8.43 -2.81 29.70
N HIS A 27 -8.88 -2.04 28.70
CA HIS A 27 -9.35 -2.53 27.41
C HIS A 27 -8.55 -1.93 26.25
N ARG A 28 -7.75 -2.79 25.61
CA ARG A 28 -6.90 -2.48 24.45
C ARG A 28 -7.61 -1.79 23.27
N ILE A 29 -8.94 -1.89 23.16
CA ILE A 29 -9.76 -1.04 22.32
C ILE A 29 -11.01 -0.67 23.13
N VAL A 30 -11.30 0.63 23.22
CA VAL A 30 -12.59 1.18 23.64
C VAL A 30 -13.25 1.79 22.40
N LEU A 31 -14.53 1.50 22.18
CA LEU A 31 -15.30 2.05 21.05
C LEU A 31 -16.31 3.07 21.55
N TYR A 32 -16.10 4.33 21.18
CA TYR A 32 -17.02 5.42 21.46
C TYR A 32 -18.03 5.59 20.33
N GLN A 33 -19.31 5.37 20.64
CA GLN A 33 -20.42 5.72 19.76
C GLN A 33 -20.82 7.18 20.02
N THR A 34 -20.75 8.02 18.99
CA THR A 34 -21.20 9.43 19.04
C THR A 34 -22.71 9.53 18.92
N ASP A 35 -23.25 10.70 19.29
CA ASP A 35 -24.60 11.11 18.90
C ASP A 35 -24.63 11.54 17.42
N TYR A 36 -25.83 11.82 16.91
CA TYR A 36 -26.06 12.37 15.57
C TYR A 36 -25.86 13.89 15.47
N THR A 37 -25.55 14.55 16.59
CA THR A 37 -25.19 15.98 16.68
C THR A 37 -23.96 16.16 17.59
N MET A 38 -23.42 17.39 17.61
CA MET A 38 -22.18 17.75 18.34
C MET A 38 -22.44 18.01 19.84
N THR A 39 -23.08 17.04 20.50
CA THR A 39 -23.32 17.01 21.95
C THR A 39 -22.01 17.08 22.75
N PRO A 40 -22.02 17.43 24.05
CA PRO A 40 -20.84 17.34 24.91
C PRO A 40 -20.21 15.93 24.93
N TRP A 41 -21.03 14.89 24.76
CA TRP A 41 -20.56 13.51 24.58
C TRP A 41 -19.82 13.32 23.26
N THR A 42 -20.42 13.71 22.12
CA THR A 42 -19.73 13.65 20.81
C THR A 42 -18.42 14.45 20.81
N GLN A 43 -18.40 15.67 21.39
CA GLN A 43 -17.19 16.48 21.53
C GLN A 43 -16.10 15.78 22.36
N ARG A 44 -16.49 15.07 23.43
CA ARG A 44 -15.58 14.26 24.26
C ARG A 44 -15.01 13.07 23.46
N CYS A 45 -15.86 12.30 22.78
CA CYS A 45 -15.44 11.19 21.92
C CYS A 45 -14.43 11.64 20.86
N VAL A 46 -14.70 12.78 20.20
CA VAL A 46 -13.84 13.37 19.17
C VAL A 46 -12.50 13.86 19.74
N ARG A 47 -12.46 14.33 20.99
CA ARG A 47 -11.21 14.76 21.66
C ARG A 47 -10.37 13.61 22.22
N GLN A 48 -11.00 12.50 22.62
CA GLN A 48 -10.30 11.33 23.20
C GLN A 48 -9.86 10.29 22.16
N ALA A 49 -10.47 10.25 20.97
CA ALA A 49 -10.20 9.19 19.99
C ALA A 49 -8.81 9.30 19.32
N ASP A 50 -8.03 8.21 19.34
CA ASP A 50 -6.87 8.03 18.44
C ASP A 50 -7.30 7.91 16.97
N CYS A 51 -8.48 7.32 16.73
CA CYS A 51 -9.03 7.09 15.40
C CYS A 51 -10.54 7.34 15.37
N ILE A 52 -10.98 8.14 14.40
CA ILE A 52 -12.39 8.49 14.15
C ILE A 52 -12.85 7.73 12.90
N LEU A 53 -13.90 6.92 13.05
CA LEU A 53 -14.50 6.14 11.98
C LEU A 53 -15.77 6.82 11.44
N ILE A 54 -15.71 7.26 10.19
CA ILE A 54 -16.83 7.88 9.48
C ILE A 54 -17.54 6.79 8.69
N VAL A 55 -18.80 6.49 9.02
CA VAL A 55 -19.51 5.33 8.46
C VAL A 55 -20.51 5.78 7.39
N GLY A 56 -20.18 5.55 6.13
CA GLY A 56 -21.04 5.82 4.97
C GLY A 56 -21.74 4.57 4.44
N LEU A 57 -22.84 4.76 3.71
CA LEU A 57 -23.46 3.69 2.91
C LEU A 57 -22.94 3.81 1.47
N GLY A 58 -22.06 2.91 1.05
CA GLY A 58 -21.39 3.01 -0.26
C GLY A 58 -22.32 2.80 -1.47
N ASP A 59 -23.55 2.32 -1.24
CA ASP A 59 -24.61 2.25 -2.25
C ASP A 59 -25.40 3.57 -2.41
N GLN A 60 -25.06 4.63 -1.66
CA GLN A 60 -25.74 5.93 -1.68
C GLN A 60 -24.85 7.03 -2.28
N GLU A 61 -25.45 8.17 -2.61
CA GLU A 61 -24.69 9.33 -3.08
C GLU A 61 -23.84 9.94 -1.96
N PRO A 62 -22.61 10.39 -2.26
CA PRO A 62 -21.76 11.05 -1.28
C PRO A 62 -22.37 12.39 -0.87
N ALA A 63 -22.59 12.54 0.44
CA ALA A 63 -22.97 13.80 1.07
C ALA A 63 -22.12 14.00 2.34
N LEU A 64 -21.97 15.26 2.78
CA LEU A 64 -21.30 15.61 4.04
C LEU A 64 -22.34 15.97 5.10
N GLY A 65 -22.29 15.29 6.25
CA GLY A 65 -23.10 15.67 7.42
C GLY A 65 -22.53 16.89 8.16
N GLU A 66 -23.39 17.58 8.92
CA GLU A 66 -23.01 18.74 9.76
C GLU A 66 -21.86 18.41 10.73
N LEU A 67 -21.87 17.20 11.29
CA LEU A 67 -20.78 16.68 12.14
C LEU A 67 -19.45 16.54 11.39
N GLU A 68 -19.46 16.18 10.11
CA GLU A 68 -18.25 16.02 9.31
C GLU A 68 -17.64 17.38 8.95
N GLN A 69 -18.48 18.36 8.62
CA GLN A 69 -18.07 19.75 8.38
C GLN A 69 -17.44 20.38 9.64
N MET A 70 -17.95 20.06 10.83
CA MET A 70 -17.31 20.48 12.08
C MET A 70 -16.03 19.70 12.40
N LEU A 71 -15.95 18.40 12.06
CA LEU A 71 -14.73 17.59 12.22
C LEU A 71 -13.58 18.10 11.34
N GLU A 72 -13.87 18.51 10.11
CA GLU A 72 -12.92 19.14 9.19
C GLU A 72 -12.29 20.41 9.78
N ASN A 73 -13.12 21.26 10.39
CA ASN A 73 -12.70 22.49 11.04
C ASN A 73 -12.10 22.29 12.45
N THR A 74 -12.12 21.07 13.00
CA THR A 74 -11.57 20.79 14.34
C THR A 74 -10.16 20.22 14.23
N ALA A 75 -9.19 20.91 14.84
CA ALA A 75 -7.77 20.52 14.87
C ALA A 75 -7.48 19.29 15.76
N VAL A 76 -8.05 18.14 15.43
CA VAL A 76 -7.83 16.86 16.12
C VAL A 76 -6.73 16.06 15.43
N ARG A 77 -5.71 15.62 16.19
CA ARG A 77 -4.62 14.75 15.70
C ARG A 77 -5.04 13.31 15.38
N ALA A 78 -6.28 12.93 15.69
CA ALA A 78 -6.85 11.61 15.42
C ALA A 78 -6.75 11.23 13.94
N LEU A 79 -6.46 9.96 13.67
CA LEU A 79 -6.57 9.36 12.34
C LEU A 79 -8.04 9.32 11.91
N LYS A 80 -8.35 9.71 10.68
CA LYS A 80 -9.74 9.82 10.21
C LYS A 80 -9.94 8.83 9.07
N GLN A 81 -10.74 7.78 9.29
CA GLN A 81 -10.96 6.73 8.29
C GLN A 81 -12.42 6.69 7.82
N LEU A 82 -12.61 6.65 6.51
CA LEU A 82 -13.91 6.47 5.87
C LEU A 82 -14.23 4.98 5.72
N ILE A 83 -15.31 4.52 6.34
CA ILE A 83 -15.78 3.14 6.32
C ILE A 83 -17.05 3.08 5.47
N LEU A 84 -16.94 2.55 4.24
CA LEU A 84 -18.08 2.43 3.32
C LEU A 84 -18.72 1.05 3.44
N LEU A 85 -19.98 1.03 3.88
CA LEU A 85 -20.75 -0.20 4.05
C LEU A 85 -21.50 -0.53 2.75
N HIS A 86 -21.27 -1.75 2.25
CA HIS A 86 -21.91 -2.32 1.06
C HIS A 86 -22.75 -3.52 1.43
N LYS A 87 -23.80 -3.86 0.66
CA LYS A 87 -24.59 -5.08 0.93
C LYS A 87 -23.82 -6.32 0.45
N GLU A 88 -24.10 -7.49 1.04
CA GLU A 88 -23.57 -8.77 0.51
C GLU A 88 -23.93 -8.97 -0.98
N ASP A 89 -25.08 -8.48 -1.43
CA ASP A 89 -25.58 -8.60 -2.81
C ASP A 89 -25.36 -7.34 -3.67
N SER A 90 -24.57 -6.35 -3.22
CA SER A 90 -24.28 -5.17 -4.03
C SER A 90 -23.31 -5.52 -5.19
N PRO A 91 -23.22 -4.68 -6.24
CA PRO A 91 -22.03 -4.66 -7.08
C PRO A 91 -20.75 -4.37 -6.26
N SER A 92 -19.58 -4.51 -6.90
CA SER A 92 -18.33 -3.95 -6.38
C SER A 92 -18.44 -2.43 -6.17
N PRO A 93 -17.59 -1.82 -5.32
CA PRO A 93 -17.59 -0.38 -5.13
C PRO A 93 -17.33 0.37 -6.44
N ALA A 94 -17.80 1.61 -6.47
CA ALA A 94 -17.64 2.54 -7.57
C ALA A 94 -17.83 3.96 -7.03
N ARG A 95 -17.32 4.98 -7.75
CA ARG A 95 -17.44 6.40 -7.37
C ARG A 95 -16.79 6.75 -6.03
N THR A 96 -15.87 5.92 -5.52
CA THR A 96 -15.22 6.13 -4.21
C THR A 96 -14.39 7.43 -4.19
N VAL A 97 -13.84 7.82 -5.35
CA VAL A 97 -13.20 9.11 -5.60
C VAL A 97 -14.11 10.31 -5.26
N GLU A 98 -15.43 10.21 -5.44
CA GLU A 98 -16.36 11.30 -5.07
C GLU A 98 -16.51 11.42 -3.55
N TRP A 99 -16.59 10.29 -2.84
CA TRP A 99 -16.62 10.24 -1.38
C TRP A 99 -15.34 10.82 -0.74
N LEU A 100 -14.19 10.54 -1.36
CA LEU A 100 -12.85 10.98 -0.92
C LEU A 100 -12.56 12.45 -1.28
N ASN A 101 -13.00 12.94 -2.45
CA ASN A 101 -12.84 14.35 -2.83
C ASN A 101 -13.59 15.30 -1.88
N MET A 102 -14.72 14.87 -1.31
CA MET A 102 -15.42 15.61 -0.26
C MET A 102 -14.74 15.52 1.12
N ARG A 103 -13.72 14.66 1.28
CA ARG A 103 -13.10 14.29 2.55
C ARG A 103 -11.57 14.17 2.39
N SER A 104 -10.96 15.16 1.74
CA SER A 104 -9.51 15.20 1.48
C SER A 104 -8.65 15.15 2.76
N TRP A 105 -9.25 15.44 3.90
CA TRP A 105 -8.68 15.34 5.26
C TRP A 105 -8.75 13.93 5.88
N CYS A 106 -9.36 12.93 5.23
CA CYS A 106 -9.32 11.54 5.67
C CYS A 106 -7.97 10.89 5.34
N SER A 107 -7.46 10.09 6.28
CA SER A 107 -6.18 9.38 6.18
C SER A 107 -6.25 8.13 5.30
N GLY A 108 -7.46 7.70 4.90
CA GLY A 108 -7.71 6.53 4.06
C GLY A 108 -9.13 5.99 4.25
N HIS A 109 -9.47 4.92 3.53
CA HIS A 109 -10.80 4.32 3.54
C HIS A 109 -10.78 2.78 3.52
N LEU A 110 -11.92 2.18 3.88
CA LEU A 110 -12.16 0.74 3.82
C LEU A 110 -13.59 0.43 3.36
N HIS A 111 -13.72 -0.42 2.34
CA HIS A 111 -14.99 -1.03 1.97
C HIS A 111 -15.30 -2.23 2.86
N ILE A 112 -16.51 -2.31 3.40
CA ILE A 112 -16.98 -3.38 4.28
C ILE A 112 -18.25 -3.99 3.69
N ARG A 113 -18.16 -5.22 3.17
CA ARG A 113 -19.29 -6.02 2.70
C ARG A 113 -20.06 -6.55 3.91
N CYS A 114 -21.28 -6.08 4.06
CA CYS A 114 -22.10 -6.26 5.25
C CYS A 114 -23.23 -7.27 5.01
N PRO A 115 -23.41 -8.25 5.92
CA PRO A 115 -24.54 -9.15 5.86
C PRO A 115 -25.87 -8.43 6.05
N ARG A 116 -26.90 -8.87 5.31
CA ARG A 116 -28.25 -8.25 5.28
C ARG A 116 -28.85 -7.91 6.65
N ARG A 117 -28.44 -8.63 7.71
CA ARG A 117 -28.81 -8.38 9.12
C ARG A 117 -28.44 -6.98 9.63
N ILE A 118 -27.38 -6.36 9.11
CA ILE A 118 -26.89 -5.05 9.58
C ILE A 118 -27.82 -3.92 9.14
N PHE A 119 -28.38 -4.01 7.93
CA PHE A 119 -29.33 -3.03 7.39
C PHE A 119 -30.78 -3.22 7.91
N SER A 120 -31.00 -4.21 8.80
CA SER A 120 -32.33 -4.55 9.33
C SER A 120 -32.59 -3.86 10.67
N ARG A 121 -33.48 -2.86 10.72
CA ARG A 121 -33.94 -2.28 12.01
C ARG A 121 -34.63 -3.37 12.85
N ARG A 122 -34.23 -3.49 14.13
CA ARG A 122 -34.71 -4.49 15.10
C ARG A 122 -34.78 -3.86 16.50
N SER A 123 -35.65 -4.38 17.37
CA SER A 123 -35.69 -3.96 18.78
C SER A 123 -34.44 -4.42 19.54
N LEU A 124 -34.07 -3.69 20.60
CA LEU A 124 -32.86 -3.97 21.41
C LEU A 124 -32.79 -5.41 21.94
N VAL A 125 -33.94 -6.00 22.30
CA VAL A 125 -34.02 -7.41 22.74
C VAL A 125 -33.64 -8.36 21.60
N LYS A 126 -34.26 -8.20 20.42
CA LYS A 126 -33.97 -9.01 19.22
C LYS A 126 -32.57 -8.76 18.64
N LEU A 127 -31.94 -7.63 18.94
CA LEU A 127 -30.53 -7.38 18.64
C LEU A 127 -29.61 -8.16 19.57
N LYS A 128 -29.87 -8.18 20.89
CA LYS A 128 -29.10 -8.97 21.86
C LYS A 128 -29.17 -10.46 21.56
N GLU A 129 -30.37 -11.02 21.44
CA GLU A 129 -30.60 -12.43 21.06
C GLU A 129 -29.89 -12.82 19.75
N MET A 130 -29.81 -11.88 18.78
CA MET A 130 -29.12 -12.10 17.51
C MET A 130 -27.61 -12.09 17.70
N TYR A 131 -27.05 -11.12 18.42
CA TYR A 131 -25.60 -11.00 18.61
C TYR A 131 -25.05 -12.07 19.55
N GLU A 132 -25.79 -12.50 20.57
CA GLU A 132 -25.46 -13.69 21.37
C GLU A 132 -25.27 -14.94 20.48
N LYS A 133 -26.19 -15.16 19.51
CA LYS A 133 -26.09 -16.24 18.50
C LYS A 133 -25.01 -16.01 17.44
N VAL A 134 -24.42 -14.81 17.36
CA VAL A 134 -23.24 -14.52 16.52
C VAL A 134 -21.96 -14.79 17.32
N PHE A 135 -21.89 -14.36 18.57
CA PHE A 135 -20.74 -14.61 19.45
C PHE A 135 -20.56 -16.09 19.83
N GLN A 136 -21.62 -16.90 19.73
CA GLN A 136 -21.56 -18.37 19.83
C GLN A 136 -20.91 -19.05 18.60
N LYS A 137 -20.66 -18.34 17.50
CA LYS A 137 -20.04 -18.90 16.29
C LYS A 137 -18.54 -18.64 16.27
N THR A 138 -17.80 -19.53 15.62
CA THR A 138 -16.40 -19.30 15.27
C THR A 138 -16.26 -18.04 14.41
N VAL A 139 -15.28 -17.19 14.74
CA VAL A 139 -15.01 -15.94 14.02
C VAL A 139 -14.51 -16.25 12.60
N ASP A 140 -15.21 -15.74 11.59
CA ASP A 140 -14.76 -15.79 10.21
C ASP A 140 -13.57 -14.84 10.00
N ARG A 141 -12.38 -15.44 9.80
CA ARG A 141 -11.12 -14.75 9.56
C ARG A 141 -11.13 -13.89 8.29
N HIS A 142 -11.92 -14.25 7.27
CA HIS A 142 -11.97 -13.60 5.96
C HIS A 142 -13.06 -12.52 5.84
N SER A 143 -13.95 -12.40 6.82
CA SER A 143 -14.95 -11.33 6.86
C SER A 143 -14.31 -9.93 6.98
N ASP A 144 -14.96 -8.92 6.41
CA ASP A 144 -14.43 -7.54 6.43
C ASP A 144 -14.43 -6.92 7.83
N PHE A 145 -15.29 -7.38 8.73
CA PHE A 145 -15.24 -7.00 10.15
C PHE A 145 -13.98 -7.55 10.83
N SER A 146 -13.49 -8.74 10.44
CA SER A 146 -12.19 -9.24 10.87
C SER A 146 -11.02 -8.48 10.22
N ARG A 147 -11.14 -8.02 8.97
CA ARG A 147 -10.14 -7.09 8.37
C ARG A 147 -10.11 -5.76 9.16
N LEU A 148 -11.25 -5.14 9.40
CA LEU A 148 -11.35 -3.89 10.16
C LEU A 148 -10.76 -4.06 11.59
N ALA A 149 -11.05 -5.17 12.26
CA ALA A 149 -10.43 -5.48 13.56
C ALA A 149 -8.90 -5.65 13.47
N ARG A 150 -8.36 -6.26 12.40
CA ARG A 150 -6.91 -6.34 12.16
C ARG A 150 -6.29 -4.97 11.86
N VAL A 151 -6.97 -4.10 11.12
CA VAL A 151 -6.56 -2.70 10.89
C VAL A 151 -6.50 -1.94 12.22
N LEU A 152 -7.60 -1.91 12.99
CA LEU A 152 -7.68 -1.17 14.25
C LEU A 152 -6.75 -1.70 15.35
N THR A 153 -6.40 -2.99 15.33
CA THR A 153 -5.41 -3.55 16.28
C THR A 153 -3.96 -3.42 15.81
N GLY A 154 -3.69 -3.09 14.54
CA GLY A 154 -2.33 -3.14 13.99
C GLY A 154 -1.82 -4.58 13.78
N ASN A 155 -2.71 -5.51 13.41
CA ASN A 155 -2.41 -6.90 13.04
C ASN A 155 -2.74 -7.21 11.57
N THR A 156 -2.61 -6.20 10.70
CA THR A 156 -2.81 -6.32 9.25
C THR A 156 -1.82 -7.27 8.61
N ILE A 157 -2.33 -8.15 7.76
CA ILE A 157 -1.54 -9.07 6.94
C ILE A 157 -1.57 -8.58 5.49
N ALA A 158 -0.40 -8.25 4.93
CA ALA A 158 -0.28 -7.82 3.55
C ALA A 158 0.22 -8.96 2.65
N LEU A 159 -0.31 -9.05 1.43
CA LEU A 159 0.20 -9.91 0.37
C LEU A 159 0.92 -9.04 -0.67
N VAL A 160 2.21 -9.31 -0.91
CA VAL A 160 3.02 -8.59 -1.89
C VAL A 160 3.49 -9.53 -3.00
N LEU A 161 3.33 -9.09 -4.24
CA LEU A 161 3.45 -9.91 -5.44
C LEU A 161 4.52 -9.35 -6.37
N GLY A 162 5.58 -10.13 -6.61
CA GLY A 162 6.70 -9.68 -7.42
C GLY A 162 6.45 -9.69 -8.93
N GLY A 163 7.29 -8.95 -9.66
CA GLY A 163 7.32 -8.98 -11.13
C GLY A 163 8.11 -10.16 -11.69
N GLY A 164 7.78 -10.56 -12.95
CA GLY A 164 8.39 -11.72 -13.61
C GLY A 164 7.68 -12.24 -14.88
N GLY A 165 6.80 -11.45 -15.50
CA GLY A 165 6.02 -11.88 -16.67
C GLY A 165 5.14 -13.11 -16.39
N ALA A 166 5.05 -14.05 -17.33
CA ALA A 166 4.23 -15.27 -17.22
C ALA A 166 4.48 -16.10 -15.95
N ARG A 167 5.66 -16.00 -15.33
CA ARG A 167 5.96 -16.63 -14.03
C ARG A 167 4.98 -16.22 -12.93
N GLY A 168 4.43 -15.00 -13.01
CA GLY A 168 3.42 -14.46 -12.10
C GLY A 168 2.06 -15.18 -12.12
N CYS A 169 1.80 -16.07 -13.10
CA CYS A 169 0.62 -16.95 -13.04
C CYS A 169 0.65 -17.89 -11.81
N SER A 170 1.83 -18.11 -11.21
CA SER A 170 2.00 -18.88 -9.96
C SER A 170 1.45 -18.16 -8.73
N HIS A 171 1.41 -16.81 -8.72
CA HIS A 171 0.81 -16.00 -7.65
C HIS A 171 -0.62 -16.43 -7.34
N VAL A 172 -1.43 -16.64 -8.39
CA VAL A 172 -2.82 -17.09 -8.30
C VAL A 172 -2.93 -18.48 -7.64
N GLY A 173 -1.96 -19.36 -7.91
CA GLY A 173 -1.87 -20.67 -7.27
C GLY A 173 -1.58 -20.54 -5.77
N VAL A 174 -0.59 -19.73 -5.40
CA VAL A 174 -0.23 -19.48 -4.00
C VAL A 174 -1.40 -18.80 -3.25
N MET A 175 -2.08 -17.82 -3.85
CA MET A 175 -3.30 -17.18 -3.29
C MET A 175 -4.36 -18.21 -2.92
N LYS A 176 -4.66 -19.17 -3.81
CA LYS A 176 -5.64 -20.23 -3.51
C LYS A 176 -5.18 -21.12 -2.36
N ALA A 177 -3.88 -21.39 -2.25
CA ALA A 177 -3.33 -22.13 -1.11
C ALA A 177 -3.38 -21.32 0.20
N MET A 178 -3.29 -19.99 0.16
CA MET A 178 -3.52 -19.11 1.33
C MET A 178 -4.99 -19.13 1.77
N GLU A 179 -5.93 -19.07 0.82
CA GLU A 179 -7.37 -19.20 1.09
C GLU A 179 -7.69 -20.57 1.71
N GLU A 180 -7.16 -21.67 1.15
CA GLU A 180 -7.32 -23.02 1.71
C GLU A 180 -6.64 -23.21 3.08
N ALA A 181 -5.62 -22.42 3.41
CA ALA A 181 -4.96 -22.42 4.71
C ALA A 181 -5.64 -21.50 5.76
N GLY A 182 -6.69 -20.76 5.38
CA GLY A 182 -7.39 -19.84 6.27
C GLY A 182 -6.57 -18.60 6.66
N ILE A 183 -5.65 -18.18 5.78
CA ILE A 183 -4.82 -16.97 5.93
C ILE A 183 -5.56 -15.80 5.26
N PRO A 184 -6.01 -14.78 6.01
CA PRO A 184 -6.66 -13.62 5.43
C PRO A 184 -5.65 -12.60 4.88
N ILE A 185 -6.10 -11.79 3.93
CA ILE A 185 -5.32 -10.73 3.28
C ILE A 185 -6.04 -9.41 3.50
N ASP A 186 -5.34 -8.43 4.08
CA ASP A 186 -5.89 -7.12 4.46
C ASP A 186 -5.41 -5.98 3.56
N ILE A 187 -4.24 -6.14 2.93
CA ILE A 187 -3.62 -5.21 1.97
C ILE A 187 -3.03 -6.05 0.85
N VAL A 188 -3.11 -5.58 -0.40
CA VAL A 188 -2.45 -6.19 -1.56
C VAL A 188 -1.45 -5.20 -2.18
N GLY A 189 -0.27 -5.68 -2.53
CA GLY A 189 0.75 -4.90 -3.23
C GLY A 189 1.36 -5.69 -4.39
N GLY A 190 1.86 -5.01 -5.41
CA GLY A 190 2.67 -5.70 -6.40
C GLY A 190 3.34 -4.84 -7.46
N THR A 191 4.22 -5.48 -8.22
CA THR A 191 5.00 -4.88 -9.30
C THR A 191 4.84 -5.71 -10.57
N SER A 192 4.75 -5.06 -11.73
CA SER A 192 4.60 -5.72 -13.04
C SER A 192 3.40 -6.70 -13.03
N ILE A 193 3.58 -7.94 -13.48
CA ILE A 193 2.54 -9.00 -13.40
C ILE A 193 1.96 -9.17 -11.97
N GLY A 194 2.75 -8.94 -10.93
CA GLY A 194 2.29 -8.96 -9.55
C GLY A 194 1.28 -7.86 -9.25
N SER A 195 1.42 -6.69 -9.88
CA SER A 195 0.41 -5.62 -9.81
C SER A 195 -0.90 -6.05 -10.49
N PHE A 196 -0.84 -6.61 -11.70
CA PHE A 196 -2.02 -7.10 -12.44
C PHE A 196 -2.79 -8.19 -11.67
N ILE A 197 -2.08 -9.21 -11.17
CA ILE A 197 -2.70 -10.28 -10.37
C ILE A 197 -3.18 -9.77 -9.01
N GLY A 198 -2.47 -8.82 -8.40
CA GLY A 198 -2.87 -8.17 -7.16
C GLY A 198 -4.15 -7.34 -7.29
N ALA A 199 -4.27 -6.56 -8.38
CA ALA A 199 -5.45 -5.79 -8.71
C ALA A 199 -6.66 -6.70 -8.93
N LEU A 200 -6.52 -7.78 -9.71
CA LEU A 200 -7.56 -8.80 -9.88
C LEU A 200 -7.99 -9.42 -8.54
N TYR A 201 -7.05 -9.67 -7.62
CA TYR A 201 -7.39 -10.22 -6.30
C TYR A 201 -8.08 -9.19 -5.40
N ALA A 202 -7.65 -7.93 -5.41
CA ALA A 202 -8.27 -6.84 -4.66
C ALA A 202 -9.69 -6.51 -5.16
N GLU A 203 -9.97 -6.73 -6.45
CA GLU A 203 -11.30 -6.58 -7.06
C GLU A 203 -12.21 -7.80 -6.81
N GLU A 204 -11.69 -9.02 -6.96
CA GLU A 204 -12.49 -10.24 -6.90
C GLU A 204 -12.58 -10.89 -5.51
N ARG A 205 -11.60 -10.63 -4.64
CA ARG A 205 -11.44 -11.22 -3.28
C ARG A 205 -11.53 -12.74 -3.23
N SER A 206 -11.19 -13.41 -4.32
CA SER A 206 -11.36 -14.86 -4.48
C SER A 206 -10.36 -15.37 -5.50
N ALA A 207 -9.47 -16.26 -5.09
CA ALA A 207 -8.45 -16.83 -5.97
C ALA A 207 -9.07 -17.62 -7.13
N VAL A 208 -10.32 -18.10 -7.00
CA VAL A 208 -11.07 -18.78 -8.07
C VAL A 208 -11.46 -17.80 -9.18
N ARG A 209 -12.06 -16.66 -8.84
CA ARG A 209 -12.44 -15.61 -9.82
C ARG A 209 -11.20 -14.94 -10.41
N THR A 210 -10.19 -14.69 -9.57
CA THR A 210 -8.85 -14.23 -9.99
C THR A 210 -8.22 -15.19 -10.99
N LYS A 211 -8.28 -16.52 -10.77
CA LYS A 211 -7.81 -17.52 -11.74
C LYS A 211 -8.54 -17.42 -13.06
N GLN A 212 -9.87 -17.27 -13.05
CA GLN A 212 -10.64 -17.17 -14.29
C GLN A 212 -10.19 -15.97 -15.13
N ARG A 213 -10.28 -14.75 -14.60
CA ARG A 213 -9.92 -13.52 -15.35
C ARG A 213 -8.45 -13.48 -15.75
N ALA A 214 -7.53 -13.92 -14.89
CA ALA A 214 -6.11 -14.01 -15.22
C ALA A 214 -5.82 -15.03 -16.34
N ARG A 215 -6.56 -16.16 -16.38
CA ARG A 215 -6.43 -17.19 -17.43
C ARG A 215 -7.02 -16.73 -18.76
N GLU A 216 -8.12 -15.97 -18.73
CA GLU A 216 -8.75 -15.37 -19.91
C GLU A 216 -7.83 -14.32 -20.54
N TRP A 217 -7.28 -13.40 -19.74
CA TRP A 217 -6.30 -12.42 -20.18
C TRP A 217 -4.98 -13.05 -20.67
N ALA A 218 -4.43 -14.06 -19.97
CA ALA A 218 -3.22 -14.76 -20.40
C ALA A 218 -3.39 -15.48 -21.75
N LYS A 219 -4.59 -16.02 -22.03
CA LYS A 219 -4.94 -16.56 -23.35
C LYS A 219 -5.00 -15.47 -24.43
N ALA A 220 -5.54 -14.29 -24.10
CA ALA A 220 -5.57 -13.16 -25.01
C ALA A 220 -4.16 -12.63 -25.32
N MET A 221 -3.26 -12.56 -24.32
CA MET A 221 -1.85 -12.23 -24.51
C MET A 221 -1.10 -13.21 -25.41
N ASN A 222 -1.47 -14.49 -25.40
CA ASN A 222 -0.87 -15.51 -26.27
C ASN A 222 -1.30 -15.37 -27.75
N SER A 223 -2.16 -14.41 -28.10
CA SER A 223 -2.60 -14.14 -29.47
C SER A 223 -1.61 -13.25 -30.22
N VAL A 224 -0.61 -13.88 -30.84
CA VAL A 224 0.45 -13.25 -31.64
C VAL A 224 -0.07 -12.23 -32.65
N PHE A 225 -1.28 -12.43 -33.20
CA PHE A 225 -1.89 -11.53 -34.19
C PHE A 225 -2.12 -10.10 -33.66
N LYS A 226 -2.61 -9.93 -32.42
CA LYS A 226 -2.76 -8.59 -31.80
C LYS A 226 -1.38 -7.94 -31.58
N THR A 227 -0.35 -8.72 -31.22
CA THR A 227 1.02 -8.22 -30.98
C THR A 227 1.73 -7.78 -32.25
N VAL A 228 1.60 -8.54 -33.36
CA VAL A 228 2.22 -8.19 -34.65
C VAL A 228 1.60 -6.93 -35.26
N LEU A 229 0.30 -6.70 -35.06
CA LEU A 229 -0.38 -5.47 -35.48
C LEU A 229 -0.05 -4.25 -34.61
N ASP A 230 0.53 -4.44 -33.42
CA ASP A 230 0.93 -3.37 -32.51
C ASP A 230 2.42 -3.00 -32.62
N LEU A 231 3.15 -3.60 -33.58
CA LEU A 231 4.54 -3.24 -33.89
C LEU A 231 4.65 -1.80 -34.39
N THR A 232 5.62 -1.05 -33.87
CA THR A 232 5.89 0.35 -34.23
C THR A 232 7.33 0.53 -34.72
N TYR A 233 7.66 1.71 -35.24
CA TYR A 233 9.03 2.03 -35.64
C TYR A 233 9.92 2.20 -34.39
N PRO A 234 10.97 1.38 -34.20
CA PRO A 234 11.62 1.19 -32.90
C PRO A 234 12.66 2.28 -32.56
N ILE A 235 12.21 3.52 -32.42
CA ILE A 235 12.99 4.61 -31.81
C ILE A 235 12.98 4.47 -30.28
N THR A 236 11.83 4.14 -29.69
CA THR A 236 11.60 4.09 -28.25
C THR A 236 11.12 2.73 -27.74
N SER A 237 10.36 1.98 -28.56
CA SER A 237 9.86 0.64 -28.22
C SER A 237 9.52 -0.16 -29.48
N MET A 238 9.54 -1.49 -29.38
CA MET A 238 9.14 -2.40 -30.48
C MET A 238 7.62 -2.39 -30.72
N LEU A 239 6.82 -2.27 -29.66
CA LEU A 239 5.37 -2.14 -29.75
C LEU A 239 4.94 -0.70 -29.48
N SER A 240 3.82 -0.25 -30.06
CA SER A 240 3.17 1.00 -29.64
C SER A 240 2.50 0.86 -28.27
N GLY A 241 2.14 -0.38 -27.89
CA GLY A 241 1.45 -0.70 -26.66
C GLY A 241 -0.06 -0.45 -26.72
N SER A 242 -0.62 -0.11 -27.89
CA SER A 242 -2.06 0.13 -28.06
C SER A 242 -2.88 -1.13 -27.74
N ALA A 243 -2.47 -2.28 -28.26
CA ALA A 243 -3.13 -3.56 -28.01
C ALA A 243 -2.98 -4.01 -26.55
N PHE A 244 -1.88 -3.66 -25.90
CA PHE A 244 -1.61 -3.95 -24.49
C PHE A 244 -2.40 -3.03 -23.54
N ASN A 245 -2.50 -1.73 -23.87
CA ASN A 245 -3.38 -0.79 -23.17
C ASN A 245 -4.83 -1.31 -23.19
N THR A 246 -5.33 -1.64 -24.38
CA THR A 246 -6.68 -2.16 -24.56
C THR A 246 -6.89 -3.47 -23.81
N SER A 247 -5.92 -4.40 -23.79
CA SER A 247 -6.10 -5.66 -23.06
C SER A 247 -6.16 -5.53 -21.54
N ILE A 248 -5.61 -4.45 -20.96
CA ILE A 248 -5.69 -4.17 -19.52
C ILE A 248 -6.93 -3.31 -19.21
N ALA A 249 -7.31 -2.39 -20.10
CA ALA A 249 -8.58 -1.65 -20.00
C ALA A 249 -9.81 -2.54 -20.21
N GLU A 250 -9.77 -3.53 -21.11
CA GLU A 250 -10.76 -4.60 -21.28
C GLU A 250 -10.95 -5.43 -19.99
N VAL A 251 -9.92 -5.50 -19.12
CA VAL A 251 -9.98 -6.26 -17.86
C VAL A 251 -10.53 -5.42 -16.71
N PHE A 252 -10.04 -4.19 -16.50
CA PHE A 252 -10.37 -3.40 -15.32
C PHE A 252 -11.43 -2.32 -15.54
N GLU A 253 -11.80 -2.02 -16.79
CA GLU A 253 -12.69 -0.92 -17.16
C GLU A 253 -12.16 0.43 -16.60
N GLU A 254 -13.00 1.45 -16.45
CA GLU A 254 -12.61 2.75 -15.89
C GLU A 254 -12.57 2.77 -14.35
N LYS A 255 -12.29 1.63 -13.70
CA LYS A 255 -12.20 1.53 -12.24
C LYS A 255 -10.96 2.23 -11.71
N GLN A 256 -11.11 2.88 -10.56
CA GLN A 256 -10.02 3.52 -9.84
C GLN A 256 -9.49 2.56 -8.76
N ILE A 257 -8.24 2.75 -8.31
CA ILE A 257 -7.64 1.93 -7.24
C ILE A 257 -8.48 2.00 -5.96
N GLU A 258 -9.09 3.16 -5.71
CA GLU A 258 -9.93 3.45 -4.56
C GLU A 258 -11.22 2.62 -4.54
N ASP A 259 -11.70 2.13 -5.68
CA ASP A 259 -12.94 1.32 -5.77
C ASP A 259 -12.71 -0.18 -5.44
N LEU A 260 -11.48 -0.57 -5.08
CA LEU A 260 -11.14 -1.97 -4.78
C LEU A 260 -11.56 -2.38 -3.35
N TRP A 261 -12.04 -3.62 -3.21
CA TRP A 261 -12.54 -4.13 -1.92
C TRP A 261 -11.45 -4.30 -0.85
N ILE A 262 -10.21 -4.54 -1.29
CA ILE A 262 -9.04 -4.66 -0.42
C ILE A 262 -8.09 -3.52 -0.79
N PRO A 263 -7.58 -2.73 0.19
CA PRO A 263 -6.56 -1.72 -0.06
C PRO A 263 -5.42 -2.27 -0.93
N TYR A 264 -5.20 -1.63 -2.07
CA TYR A 264 -4.25 -2.04 -3.10
C TYR A 264 -3.23 -0.94 -3.36
N PHE A 265 -2.01 -1.33 -3.68
CA PHE A 265 -1.00 -0.43 -4.23
C PHE A 265 -0.18 -1.12 -5.31
N ASN A 266 0.43 -0.34 -6.20
CA ASN A 266 1.50 -0.83 -7.06
C ASN A 266 2.65 0.16 -7.21
N VAL A 267 3.74 -0.32 -7.80
CA VAL A 267 4.98 0.43 -8.00
C VAL A 267 5.28 0.62 -9.48
N THR A 268 5.72 1.81 -9.85
CA THR A 268 6.31 2.14 -11.15
C THR A 268 7.66 2.80 -10.97
N THR A 269 8.54 2.65 -11.97
CA THR A 269 9.77 3.42 -12.08
C THR A 269 9.46 4.73 -12.80
N ASP A 270 9.57 5.86 -12.11
CA ASP A 270 9.43 7.20 -12.71
C ASP A 270 10.77 7.59 -13.33
N ILE A 271 10.87 7.55 -14.67
CA ILE A 271 12.12 7.85 -15.40
C ILE A 271 12.32 9.35 -15.63
N THR A 272 11.32 10.19 -15.29
CA THR A 272 11.46 11.65 -15.29
C THR A 272 12.12 12.12 -13.99
N ALA A 273 11.73 11.55 -12.86
CA ALA A 273 12.29 11.84 -11.53
C ALA A 273 13.43 10.89 -11.11
N SER A 274 13.73 9.84 -11.88
CA SER A 274 14.64 8.73 -11.51
C SER A 274 14.29 8.07 -10.17
N ALA A 275 12.99 7.92 -9.87
CA ALA A 275 12.49 7.59 -8.54
C ALA A 275 11.45 6.44 -8.53
N MET A 276 11.30 5.80 -7.37
CA MET A 276 10.20 4.86 -7.13
C MET A 276 8.90 5.63 -6.88
N ARG A 277 7.84 5.30 -7.62
CA ARG A 277 6.52 5.91 -7.45
C ARG A 277 5.49 4.85 -7.08
N VAL A 278 4.78 5.08 -5.98
CA VAL A 278 3.77 4.17 -5.42
C VAL A 278 2.38 4.74 -5.67
N HIS A 279 1.53 4.01 -6.38
CA HIS A 279 0.16 4.45 -6.68
C HIS A 279 -0.83 3.75 -5.75
N LYS A 280 -1.74 4.54 -5.16
CA LYS A 280 -2.83 4.08 -4.28
C LYS A 280 -4.18 4.68 -4.69
N ASP A 281 -4.19 5.43 -5.80
CA ASP A 281 -5.23 6.37 -6.18
C ASP A 281 -5.23 6.67 -7.69
N GLY A 282 -6.41 6.76 -8.29
CA GLY A 282 -6.62 6.96 -9.72
C GLY A 282 -6.69 5.67 -10.54
N SER A 283 -6.64 5.83 -11.88
CA SER A 283 -7.01 4.79 -12.86
C SER A 283 -6.19 3.51 -12.73
N LEU A 284 -6.89 2.42 -12.37
CA LEU A 284 -6.30 1.12 -12.09
C LEU A 284 -5.60 0.53 -13.31
N TRP A 285 -6.26 0.55 -14.47
CA TRP A 285 -5.71 -0.02 -15.70
C TRP A 285 -4.44 0.71 -16.14
N ARG A 286 -4.39 2.04 -16.00
CA ARG A 286 -3.22 2.86 -16.35
C ARG A 286 -2.02 2.51 -15.49
N TYR A 287 -2.17 2.50 -14.17
CA TYR A 287 -1.04 2.26 -13.28
C TYR A 287 -0.60 0.79 -13.29
N VAL A 288 -1.50 -0.18 -13.51
CA VAL A 288 -1.12 -1.58 -13.78
C VAL A 288 -0.33 -1.70 -15.08
N ARG A 289 -0.79 -1.07 -16.18
CA ARG A 289 -0.04 -1.02 -17.45
C ARG A 289 1.34 -0.40 -17.26
N ALA A 290 1.43 0.76 -16.60
CA ALA A 290 2.70 1.42 -16.31
C ALA A 290 3.65 0.50 -15.53
N SER A 291 3.15 -0.17 -14.49
CA SER A 291 3.92 -1.11 -13.68
C SER A 291 4.44 -2.32 -14.47
N MET A 292 3.86 -2.62 -15.64
CA MET A 292 4.25 -3.69 -16.58
C MET A 292 5.01 -3.20 -17.83
N SER A 293 5.41 -1.92 -17.87
CA SER A 293 6.00 -1.30 -19.06
C SER A 293 7.50 -1.56 -19.16
N LEU A 294 7.87 -2.73 -19.69
CA LEU A 294 9.27 -3.15 -19.87
C LEU A 294 9.95 -2.37 -21.01
N SER A 295 11.18 -1.91 -20.73
CA SER A 295 12.04 -1.17 -21.65
C SER A 295 12.29 -1.94 -22.96
N GLY A 296 12.38 -1.20 -24.07
CA GLY A 296 12.46 -1.72 -25.43
C GLY A 296 11.18 -2.43 -25.93
N SER A 297 10.33 -2.94 -25.05
CA SER A 297 9.10 -3.67 -25.40
C SER A 297 7.91 -2.73 -25.55
N LEU A 298 7.67 -1.89 -24.54
CA LEU A 298 6.56 -0.93 -24.47
C LEU A 298 7.10 0.49 -24.23
N PRO A 299 6.45 1.54 -24.75
CA PRO A 299 6.87 2.91 -24.49
C PRO A 299 6.42 3.34 -23.08
N PRO A 300 7.14 4.26 -22.39
CA PRO A 300 6.73 4.77 -21.09
C PRO A 300 5.29 5.30 -21.09
N LEU A 301 4.56 5.09 -19.99
CA LEU A 301 3.23 5.70 -19.83
C LEU A 301 3.36 7.09 -19.24
N CYS A 302 2.84 8.11 -19.92
CA CYS A 302 2.69 9.45 -19.36
C CYS A 302 1.58 9.47 -18.29
N ASP A 303 1.89 9.91 -17.07
CA ASP A 303 0.91 10.13 -16.01
C ASP A 303 0.14 11.46 -16.25
N PRO A 304 -1.19 11.45 -16.39
CA PRO A 304 -1.97 12.66 -16.60
C PRO A 304 -2.00 13.62 -15.39
N LYS A 305 -1.48 13.21 -14.21
CA LYS A 305 -1.41 14.08 -13.02
C LYS A 305 -0.34 15.17 -13.14
N ASP A 306 0.79 14.89 -13.79
CA ASP A 306 1.98 15.76 -13.83
C ASP A 306 2.80 15.69 -15.14
N GLY A 307 2.52 14.75 -16.04
CA GLY A 307 3.27 14.55 -17.29
C GLY A 307 4.50 13.64 -17.17
N HIS A 308 4.76 13.04 -16.01
CA HIS A 308 5.91 12.17 -15.79
C HIS A 308 5.82 10.86 -16.59
N LEU A 309 6.98 10.32 -16.97
CA LEU A 309 7.08 9.07 -17.73
C LEU A 309 7.31 7.88 -16.79
N LEU A 310 6.37 6.93 -16.82
CA LEU A 310 6.35 5.76 -15.94
C LEU A 310 6.67 4.46 -16.69
N MET A 311 7.55 3.66 -16.09
CA MET A 311 8.04 2.35 -16.55
C MET A 311 7.78 1.25 -15.52
N ASP A 312 8.07 0.00 -15.89
CA ASP A 312 7.93 -1.17 -15.00
C ASP A 312 8.59 -0.92 -13.63
N GLY A 313 7.87 -1.19 -12.55
CA GLY A 313 8.35 -0.91 -11.19
C GLY A 313 9.55 -1.78 -10.78
N GLY A 314 9.80 -2.87 -11.51
CA GLY A 314 10.79 -3.87 -11.15
C GLY A 314 12.22 -3.34 -11.14
N TYR A 315 12.53 -2.34 -11.98
CA TYR A 315 13.87 -1.75 -12.07
C TYR A 315 14.35 -1.16 -10.74
N ILE A 316 13.45 -0.60 -9.93
CA ILE A 316 13.76 -0.11 -8.59
C ILE A 316 13.30 -1.08 -7.50
N ASN A 317 12.06 -1.61 -7.57
CA ASN A 317 11.51 -2.47 -6.53
C ASN A 317 10.53 -3.53 -7.08
N ASN A 318 11.09 -4.67 -7.48
CA ASN A 318 10.37 -5.83 -7.98
C ASN A 318 9.59 -6.62 -6.90
N LEU A 319 9.76 -6.33 -5.61
CA LEU A 319 9.03 -7.01 -4.51
C LEU A 319 8.79 -6.05 -3.33
N PRO A 320 7.79 -5.15 -3.42
CA PRO A 320 7.66 -3.98 -2.54
C PRO A 320 7.05 -4.27 -1.16
N ALA A 321 7.72 -5.13 -0.39
CA ALA A 321 7.32 -5.51 0.98
C ALA A 321 7.56 -4.39 2.00
N ASP A 322 8.55 -3.54 1.74
CA ASP A 322 8.85 -2.28 2.41
C ASP A 322 7.69 -1.28 2.32
N ILE A 323 7.05 -1.16 1.15
CA ILE A 323 5.86 -0.33 0.97
C ILE A 323 4.68 -0.86 1.78
N ALA A 324 4.42 -2.18 1.73
CA ALA A 324 3.39 -2.80 2.56
C ALA A 324 3.66 -2.58 4.07
N LYS A 325 4.93 -2.63 4.48
CA LYS A 325 5.33 -2.34 5.86
C LYS A 325 5.06 -0.88 6.26
N THR A 326 5.33 0.05 5.34
CA THR A 326 5.07 1.49 5.49
C THR A 326 3.57 1.81 5.57
N LEU A 327 2.73 1.03 4.87
CA LEU A 327 1.26 1.05 5.00
C LEU A 327 0.74 0.38 6.30
N GLY A 328 1.62 0.14 7.27
CA GLY A 328 1.26 -0.36 8.60
C GLY A 328 1.08 -1.87 8.71
N ALA A 329 1.49 -2.66 7.71
CA ALA A 329 1.42 -4.12 7.80
C ALA A 329 2.21 -4.65 9.02
N LYS A 330 1.60 -5.51 9.82
CA LYS A 330 2.31 -6.26 10.87
C LYS A 330 3.25 -7.27 10.21
N THR A 331 2.67 -8.12 9.38
CA THR A 331 3.32 -9.21 8.65
C THR A 331 3.05 -9.05 7.16
N VAL A 332 4.08 -9.22 6.34
CA VAL A 332 3.99 -9.21 4.89
C VAL A 332 4.32 -10.61 4.39
N ILE A 333 3.48 -11.18 3.53
CA ILE A 333 3.77 -12.41 2.79
C ILE A 333 4.19 -11.96 1.39
N ALA A 334 5.46 -12.17 1.04
CA ALA A 334 6.05 -11.65 -0.19
C ALA A 334 6.39 -12.79 -1.15
N ILE A 335 5.71 -12.84 -2.30
CA ILE A 335 5.87 -13.88 -3.32
C ILE A 335 6.77 -13.35 -4.44
N ASP A 336 7.96 -13.94 -4.57
CA ASP A 336 8.93 -13.64 -5.63
C ASP A 336 8.76 -14.59 -6.83
N VAL A 337 8.76 -14.01 -8.03
CA VAL A 337 8.66 -14.72 -9.31
C VAL A 337 9.65 -14.19 -10.37
N GLY A 338 10.62 -13.36 -9.96
CA GLY A 338 11.61 -12.74 -10.86
C GLY A 338 12.56 -13.76 -11.50
N SER A 339 13.40 -13.31 -12.43
CA SER A 339 14.55 -14.11 -12.88
C SER A 339 15.56 -14.32 -11.75
N GLN A 340 16.25 -15.45 -11.78
CA GLN A 340 17.58 -15.59 -11.19
C GLN A 340 18.54 -15.61 -12.36
N ASP A 341 19.56 -14.76 -12.32
CA ASP A 341 20.59 -14.70 -13.34
C ASP A 341 21.68 -15.73 -13.04
N GLU A 342 22.36 -16.27 -14.06
CA GLU A 342 23.47 -17.21 -13.81
C GLU A 342 24.65 -16.45 -13.15
N THR A 343 25.06 -16.90 -11.97
CA THR A 343 26.25 -16.39 -11.26
C THR A 343 27.54 -17.12 -11.64
N ASP A 344 27.40 -18.31 -12.24
CA ASP A 344 28.50 -19.11 -12.81
C ASP A 344 28.95 -18.51 -14.16
N LEU A 345 29.69 -17.41 -14.09
CA LEU A 345 30.29 -16.74 -15.25
C LEU A 345 31.77 -17.10 -15.38
N SER A 346 32.24 -17.32 -16.60
CA SER A 346 33.64 -17.67 -16.86
C SER A 346 34.56 -16.48 -16.68
N ASN A 347 35.54 -16.59 -15.78
CA ASN A 347 36.63 -15.62 -15.71
C ASN A 347 37.50 -15.70 -16.98
N TYR A 348 37.58 -14.60 -17.72
CA TYR A 348 38.37 -14.45 -18.95
C TYR A 348 39.56 -13.49 -18.80
N GLY A 349 39.82 -12.97 -17.60
CA GLY A 349 40.83 -11.93 -17.33
C GLY A 349 40.42 -10.55 -17.81
N ASP A 350 41.40 -9.64 -17.90
CA ASP A 350 41.15 -8.19 -18.03
C ASP A 350 40.70 -7.73 -19.43
N SER A 351 40.66 -8.62 -20.42
CA SER A 351 40.27 -8.28 -21.80
C SER A 351 39.58 -9.45 -22.52
N LEU A 352 38.64 -9.12 -23.40
CA LEU A 352 37.80 -10.10 -24.08
C LEU A 352 37.73 -9.84 -25.59
N SER A 353 38.19 -10.79 -26.39
CA SER A 353 38.10 -10.71 -27.86
C SER A 353 36.81 -11.36 -28.37
N GLY A 354 35.99 -10.58 -29.09
CA GLY A 354 34.79 -11.08 -29.76
C GLY A 354 35.09 -12.18 -30.78
N TRP A 355 36.26 -12.15 -31.43
CA TRP A 355 36.72 -13.21 -32.33
C TRP A 355 37.07 -14.51 -31.58
N TRP A 356 37.63 -14.40 -30.38
CA TRP A 356 37.90 -15.54 -29.50
C TRP A 356 36.60 -16.16 -28.97
N LEU A 357 35.63 -15.34 -28.54
CA LEU A 357 34.28 -15.80 -28.19
C LEU A 357 33.62 -16.54 -29.35
N LEU A 358 33.67 -15.99 -30.56
CA LEU A 358 33.10 -16.61 -31.76
C LEU A 358 33.77 -17.96 -32.05
N TRP A 359 35.10 -18.03 -32.00
CA TRP A 359 35.84 -19.28 -32.20
C TRP A 359 35.53 -20.33 -31.11
N LYS A 360 35.50 -19.93 -29.83
CA LYS A 360 35.08 -20.77 -28.69
C LYS A 360 33.65 -21.29 -28.85
N ARG A 361 32.72 -20.48 -29.39
CA ARG A 361 31.31 -20.83 -29.62
C ARG A 361 31.11 -21.75 -30.83
N LEU A 362 32.02 -21.73 -31.80
CA LEU A 362 31.98 -22.56 -33.01
C LEU A 362 32.76 -23.88 -32.90
N ASN A 363 33.74 -23.98 -31.99
CA ASN A 363 34.57 -25.17 -31.81
C ASN A 363 33.88 -26.21 -30.89
N PRO A 364 33.49 -27.41 -31.38
CA PRO A 364 32.76 -28.40 -30.58
C PRO A 364 33.57 -29.02 -29.43
N TRP A 365 34.91 -28.92 -29.48
CA TRP A 365 35.83 -29.46 -28.47
C TRP A 365 36.35 -28.39 -27.51
N ALA A 366 35.91 -27.14 -27.66
CA ALA A 366 36.26 -26.07 -26.74
C ALA A 366 35.36 -26.07 -25.50
N GLU A 367 35.97 -25.84 -24.35
CA GLU A 367 35.25 -25.50 -23.13
C GLU A 367 34.36 -24.26 -23.34
N LYS A 368 33.07 -24.40 -22.97
CA LYS A 368 32.02 -23.40 -23.18
C LYS A 368 32.19 -22.22 -22.24
N VAL A 369 32.74 -21.13 -22.78
CA VAL A 369 32.88 -19.86 -22.06
C VAL A 369 31.49 -19.22 -21.88
N LYS A 370 31.11 -18.97 -20.63
CA LYS A 370 29.91 -18.23 -20.25
C LYS A 370 30.28 -16.77 -20.00
N VAL A 371 29.90 -15.86 -20.90
CA VAL A 371 29.98 -14.41 -20.70
C VAL A 371 28.62 -13.80 -21.01
N PRO A 372 28.11 -12.87 -20.19
CA PRO A 372 26.88 -12.13 -20.49
C PRO A 372 26.96 -11.40 -21.84
N ASP A 373 25.87 -11.42 -22.60
CA ASP A 373 25.76 -10.57 -23.80
C ASP A 373 25.32 -9.13 -23.45
N MET A 374 25.31 -8.24 -24.44
CA MET A 374 24.98 -6.83 -24.23
C MET A 374 23.55 -6.62 -23.69
N SER A 375 22.60 -7.48 -24.06
CA SER A 375 21.21 -7.44 -23.56
C SER A 375 21.15 -7.91 -22.10
N GLU A 376 21.90 -8.96 -21.76
CA GLU A 376 22.01 -9.46 -20.40
C GLU A 376 22.69 -8.45 -19.46
N ILE A 377 23.76 -7.79 -19.92
CA ILE A 377 24.44 -6.71 -19.17
C ILE A 377 23.48 -5.54 -18.94
N GLN A 378 22.76 -5.09 -19.97
CA GLN A 378 21.75 -4.02 -19.83
C GLN A 378 20.63 -4.41 -18.85
N SER A 379 20.17 -5.67 -18.89
CA SER A 379 19.18 -6.18 -17.93
C SER A 379 19.72 -6.17 -16.50
N ARG A 380 20.89 -6.76 -16.25
CA ARG A 380 21.52 -6.80 -14.91
C ARG A 380 21.72 -5.39 -14.33
N LEU A 381 22.17 -4.44 -15.14
CA LEU A 381 22.30 -3.03 -14.74
C LEU A 381 20.95 -2.37 -14.43
N ALA A 382 19.91 -2.62 -15.24
CA ALA A 382 18.59 -2.02 -15.05
C ALA A 382 17.87 -2.47 -13.76
N TYR A 383 18.23 -3.64 -13.20
CA TYR A 383 17.64 -4.18 -11.97
C TYR A 383 18.55 -4.08 -10.73
N VAL A 384 19.73 -3.46 -10.83
CA VAL A 384 20.77 -3.50 -9.77
C VAL A 384 20.26 -2.97 -8.42
N SER A 385 19.49 -1.87 -8.41
CA SER A 385 18.89 -1.29 -7.20
C SER A 385 17.89 -2.24 -6.53
N CYS A 386 17.11 -2.96 -7.33
CA CYS A 386 16.14 -3.93 -6.83
C CYS A 386 16.79 -5.13 -6.13
N VAL A 387 17.96 -5.60 -6.59
CA VAL A 387 18.63 -6.77 -5.98
C VAL A 387 18.96 -6.48 -4.52
N ARG A 388 19.51 -5.30 -4.22
CA ARG A 388 19.79 -4.85 -2.85
C ARG A 388 18.51 -4.73 -1.99
N GLN A 389 17.44 -4.17 -2.54
CA GLN A 389 16.15 -4.05 -1.82
C GLN A 389 15.56 -5.42 -1.48
N LEU A 390 15.65 -6.38 -2.42
CA LEU A 390 15.17 -7.75 -2.26
C LEU A 390 15.93 -8.52 -1.18
N GLU A 391 17.23 -8.28 -1.00
CA GLU A 391 18.03 -8.90 0.07
C GLU A 391 17.64 -8.37 1.45
N VAL A 392 17.44 -7.06 1.59
CA VAL A 392 16.93 -6.44 2.83
C VAL A 392 15.53 -6.98 3.19
N VAL A 393 14.66 -7.15 2.19
CA VAL A 393 13.32 -7.77 2.37
C VAL A 393 13.42 -9.23 2.83
N LYS A 394 14.32 -10.04 2.24
CA LYS A 394 14.53 -11.45 2.65
C LYS A 394 15.05 -11.59 4.09
N GLY A 395 15.87 -10.66 4.57
CA GLY A 395 16.37 -10.64 5.95
C GLY A 395 15.41 -10.03 6.97
N SER A 396 14.29 -9.45 6.54
CA SER A 396 13.41 -8.66 7.40
C SER A 396 12.43 -9.51 8.22
N ALA A 397 12.51 -9.44 9.55
CA ALA A 397 11.65 -10.19 10.49
C ALA A 397 10.13 -9.84 10.46
N TYR A 398 9.69 -8.94 9.56
CA TYR A 398 8.28 -8.70 9.27
C TYR A 398 7.79 -9.39 7.99
N CYS A 399 8.68 -10.03 7.22
CA CYS A 399 8.42 -10.52 5.88
C CYS A 399 8.62 -12.05 5.77
N GLU A 400 7.55 -12.75 5.44
CA GLU A 400 7.57 -14.17 5.08
C GLU A 400 7.81 -14.29 3.56
N TYR A 401 9.04 -14.58 3.16
CA TYR A 401 9.44 -14.69 1.75
C TYR A 401 9.11 -16.07 1.16
N ILE A 402 8.46 -16.10 -0.01
CA ILE A 402 8.07 -17.31 -0.73
C ILE A 402 8.54 -17.19 -2.19
N ARG A 403 9.21 -18.23 -2.72
CA ARG A 403 9.58 -18.31 -4.14
C ARG A 403 9.18 -19.67 -4.72
N PRO A 404 8.10 -19.76 -5.52
CA PRO A 404 7.70 -21.00 -6.18
C PRO A 404 8.77 -21.49 -7.19
N PRO A 405 8.95 -22.81 -7.40
CA PRO A 405 10.00 -23.37 -8.26
C PRO A 405 9.64 -23.29 -9.75
N ILE A 406 9.73 -22.08 -10.31
CA ILE A 406 9.20 -21.72 -11.65
C ILE A 406 10.28 -21.32 -12.66
N ASP A 407 11.56 -21.47 -12.32
CA ASP A 407 12.68 -21.02 -13.14
C ASP A 407 12.78 -21.70 -14.52
N ARG A 408 12.16 -22.88 -14.66
CA ARG A 408 11.98 -23.60 -15.94
C ARG A 408 11.09 -22.87 -16.97
N PHE A 409 10.33 -21.85 -16.55
CA PHE A 409 9.42 -21.09 -17.40
C PHE A 409 10.02 -19.75 -17.81
N LYS A 410 9.77 -19.32 -19.05
CA LYS A 410 10.21 -18.01 -19.54
C LYS A 410 9.22 -16.91 -19.17
N THR A 411 9.68 -15.66 -19.14
CA THR A 411 8.86 -14.46 -18.88
C THR A 411 7.71 -14.26 -19.86
N MET A 412 7.76 -14.88 -21.05
CA MET A 412 6.72 -14.80 -22.08
C MET A 412 5.89 -16.08 -22.25
N ASP A 413 6.05 -17.10 -21.39
CA ASP A 413 5.35 -18.40 -21.48
C ASP A 413 3.85 -18.35 -21.07
N PHE A 414 3.12 -17.28 -21.39
CA PHE A 414 1.72 -17.07 -20.96
C PHE A 414 0.76 -18.19 -21.39
N GLY A 415 1.04 -18.87 -22.51
CA GLY A 415 0.31 -20.07 -22.94
C GLY A 415 0.35 -21.25 -21.96
N LYS A 416 1.33 -21.28 -21.03
CA LYS A 416 1.47 -22.32 -19.99
C LYS A 416 0.79 -21.95 -18.66
N PHE A 417 -0.16 -21.01 -18.67
CA PHE A 417 -0.84 -20.47 -17.47
C PHE A 417 -1.16 -21.54 -16.42
N ASP A 418 -1.81 -22.64 -16.81
CA ASP A 418 -2.25 -23.67 -15.85
C ASP A 418 -1.09 -24.46 -15.24
N GLU A 419 -0.01 -24.75 -15.98
CA GLU A 419 1.19 -25.41 -15.44
C GLU A 419 1.89 -24.53 -14.40
N ILE A 420 1.99 -23.23 -14.67
CA ILE A 420 2.65 -22.26 -13.80
C ILE A 420 1.79 -22.03 -12.54
N TYR A 421 0.48 -21.92 -12.72
CA TYR A 421 -0.51 -21.87 -11.64
C TYR A 421 -0.43 -23.12 -10.73
N ASP A 422 -0.39 -24.33 -11.30
CA ASP A 422 -0.40 -25.56 -10.51
C ASP A 422 0.91 -25.74 -9.72
N VAL A 423 2.06 -25.32 -10.28
CA VAL A 423 3.32 -25.25 -9.52
C VAL A 423 3.21 -24.29 -8.32
N GLY A 424 2.62 -23.10 -8.52
CA GLY A 424 2.37 -22.14 -7.44
C GLY A 424 1.44 -22.71 -6.37
N PHE A 425 0.35 -23.37 -6.77
CA PHE A 425 -0.62 -23.98 -5.86
C PHE A 425 0.00 -25.11 -5.03
N GLN A 426 0.70 -26.06 -5.66
CA GLN A 426 1.32 -27.18 -4.93
C GLN A 426 2.43 -26.69 -3.99
N HIS A 427 3.27 -25.74 -4.42
CA HIS A 427 4.28 -25.14 -3.55
C HIS A 427 3.62 -24.43 -2.34
N GLY A 428 2.59 -23.60 -2.59
CA GLY A 428 1.82 -22.96 -1.53
C GLY A 428 1.23 -23.95 -0.53
N LYS A 429 0.64 -25.07 -0.98
CA LYS A 429 0.10 -26.10 -0.07
C LYS A 429 1.17 -26.77 0.79
N VAL A 430 2.40 -26.93 0.28
CA VAL A 430 3.53 -27.43 1.08
C VAL A 430 3.98 -26.41 2.13
N VAL A 431 4.15 -25.14 1.73
CA VAL A 431 4.59 -24.04 2.62
C VAL A 431 3.55 -23.79 3.71
N PHE A 432 2.31 -23.45 3.35
CA PHE A 432 1.26 -23.14 4.32
C PHE A 432 0.85 -24.38 5.13
N GLY A 433 0.86 -25.57 4.53
CA GLY A 433 0.68 -26.82 5.28
C GLY A 433 1.79 -27.07 6.30
N GLY A 434 3.01 -26.56 6.09
CA GLY A 434 4.06 -26.47 7.10
C GLY A 434 3.72 -25.43 8.19
N TRP A 435 3.33 -24.23 7.79
CA TRP A 435 2.94 -23.15 8.71
C TRP A 435 1.71 -23.45 9.57
N SER A 436 0.81 -24.34 9.13
CA SER A 436 -0.33 -24.86 9.91
C SER A 436 0.05 -26.00 10.87
N ARG A 437 1.20 -26.65 10.67
CA ARG A 437 1.71 -27.71 11.57
C ARG A 437 2.66 -27.17 12.63
N GLY A 438 3.35 -26.07 12.35
CA GLY A 438 3.99 -25.22 13.35
C GLY A 438 3.05 -24.09 13.80
N ASP A 439 3.58 -23.16 14.61
CA ASP A 439 2.78 -22.07 15.18
C ASP A 439 2.64 -20.84 14.25
N ILE A 440 3.14 -20.86 13.02
CA ILE A 440 3.38 -19.62 12.24
C ILE A 440 2.06 -18.87 11.96
N ILE A 441 1.03 -19.57 11.49
CA ILE A 441 -0.28 -18.95 11.22
C ILE A 441 -0.92 -18.42 12.52
N ASP A 442 -0.80 -19.16 13.63
CA ASP A 442 -1.36 -18.71 14.91
C ASP A 442 -0.54 -17.57 15.55
N LYS A 443 0.78 -17.48 15.34
CA LYS A 443 1.61 -16.33 15.75
C LYS A 443 1.32 -15.09 14.90
N MET A 444 1.08 -15.27 13.60
CA MET A 444 0.67 -14.22 12.67
C MET A 444 -0.69 -13.64 13.09
N LEU A 445 -1.67 -14.50 13.42
CA LEU A 445 -3.03 -14.11 13.80
C LEU A 445 -3.20 -13.70 15.28
N LYS A 446 -2.33 -14.14 16.19
CA LYS A 446 -2.29 -13.66 17.58
C LYS A 446 -1.88 -12.19 17.61
N ASP A 447 -2.64 -11.41 18.37
CA ASP A 447 -2.41 -9.97 18.51
C ASP A 447 -1.06 -9.66 19.16
N ARG A 448 -0.24 -8.78 18.54
CA ARG A 448 1.11 -8.47 19.03
C ARG A 448 1.10 -7.92 20.46
N LYS A 449 0.27 -6.90 20.72
CA LYS A 449 0.19 -6.24 22.04
C LYS A 449 -0.56 -7.06 23.08
N SER A 450 -1.24 -8.16 22.74
CA SER A 450 -1.83 -9.03 23.77
C SER A 450 -0.79 -9.94 24.42
N LEU A 451 0.32 -10.24 23.74
CA LEU A 451 1.51 -10.85 24.34
C LEU A 451 2.15 -9.85 25.33
N ASP A 452 2.47 -8.63 24.86
CA ASP A 452 3.05 -7.57 25.68
C ASP A 452 2.18 -7.25 26.91
N PHE A 453 0.85 -7.21 26.74
CA PHE A 453 -0.12 -6.99 27.82
C PHE A 453 -0.27 -8.20 28.77
N SER A 454 -0.19 -9.44 28.27
CA SER A 454 -0.22 -10.62 29.14
C SER A 454 1.07 -10.71 29.96
N GLU A 455 2.23 -10.53 29.34
CA GLU A 455 3.52 -10.52 30.04
C GLU A 455 3.64 -9.37 31.04
N SER A 456 3.20 -8.16 30.69
CA SER A 456 3.21 -7.04 31.65
C SER A 456 2.19 -7.25 32.77
N LYS A 457 1.03 -7.87 32.51
CA LYS A 457 0.07 -8.25 33.54
C LYS A 457 0.58 -9.37 34.46
N GLU A 458 1.32 -10.33 33.94
CA GLU A 458 1.99 -11.37 34.73
C GLU A 458 3.15 -10.79 35.56
N ARG A 459 3.97 -9.90 34.97
CA ARG A 459 4.99 -9.13 35.70
C ARG A 459 4.38 -8.22 36.77
N ASN A 460 3.25 -7.58 36.50
CA ASN A 460 2.52 -6.75 37.48
C ASN A 460 1.68 -7.58 38.48
N ALA A 461 1.60 -8.91 38.31
CA ALA A 461 1.07 -9.83 39.31
C ALA A 461 2.18 -10.49 40.16
N SER A 462 3.43 -10.54 39.68
CA SER A 462 4.61 -10.95 40.47
C SER A 462 5.21 -9.77 41.25
N LEU A 463 5.24 -8.60 40.60
CA LEU A 463 4.69 -7.33 41.06
C LEU A 463 3.80 -7.32 42.31
N GLY A 464 4.31 -7.31 43.55
CA GLY A 464 3.45 -7.12 44.73
C GLY A 464 2.59 -5.85 44.58
N GLY A 465 1.26 -5.98 44.52
CA GLY A 465 0.33 -4.96 44.00
C GLY A 465 0.17 -3.70 44.86
N ASN A 466 1.23 -2.90 44.98
CA ASN A 466 1.28 -1.65 45.76
C ASN A 466 2.10 -0.53 45.11
N ALA A 467 2.46 -0.66 43.82
CA ALA A 467 3.12 0.40 43.06
C ALA A 467 2.12 1.52 42.71
N ALA A 468 2.44 2.75 43.07
CA ALA A 468 1.66 3.93 42.74
C ALA A 468 2.02 4.48 41.35
N PHE A 469 1.15 5.32 40.78
CA PHE A 469 1.37 5.98 39.49
C PHE A 469 2.68 6.81 39.47
N THR A 470 3.08 7.36 40.62
CA THR A 470 4.36 8.05 40.83
C THR A 470 5.58 7.17 40.57
N ASP A 471 5.51 5.89 40.96
CA ASP A 471 6.66 4.99 40.96
C ASP A 471 6.96 4.56 39.52
N LEU A 472 5.90 4.31 38.74
CA LEU A 472 6.00 4.08 37.29
C LEU A 472 6.49 5.33 36.54
N ALA A 473 6.03 6.51 36.92
CA ALA A 473 6.51 7.76 36.34
C ALA A 473 8.00 8.00 36.64
N GLU A 474 8.48 7.69 37.85
CA GLU A 474 9.90 7.76 38.19
C GLU A 474 10.73 6.74 37.37
N ILE A 475 10.30 5.49 37.31
CA ILE A 475 10.98 4.42 36.55
C ILE A 475 11.13 4.78 35.07
N VAL A 476 10.09 5.36 34.45
CA VAL A 476 10.10 5.77 33.03
C VAL A 476 10.87 7.08 32.80
N SER A 477 10.99 7.94 33.82
CA SER A 477 11.68 9.24 33.71
C SER A 477 13.15 9.22 34.17
N ARG A 478 13.68 8.06 34.57
CA ARG A 478 15.10 7.89 34.92
C ARG A 478 15.96 8.00 33.65
N ILE A 479 16.53 9.18 33.45
CA ILE A 479 17.63 9.41 32.51
C ILE A 479 18.83 8.60 33.01
N ASP A 480 19.29 7.63 32.21
CA ASP A 480 20.50 6.87 32.51
C ASP A 480 21.71 7.81 32.64
N PRO A 481 22.56 7.68 33.68
CA PRO A 481 23.78 8.46 33.76
C PRO A 481 24.72 8.09 32.60
N PRO A 482 25.50 9.05 32.06
CA PRO A 482 26.36 8.82 30.91
C PRO A 482 27.37 7.70 31.20
N LYS A 483 27.33 6.64 30.40
CA LYS A 483 28.23 5.49 30.53
C LYS A 483 29.65 5.94 30.21
N SER A 484 30.51 5.94 31.23
CA SER A 484 31.95 6.18 31.07
C SER A 484 32.57 5.00 30.30
N TYR A 485 32.79 5.17 29.00
CA TYR A 485 33.52 4.20 28.19
C TYR A 485 34.97 4.11 28.67
N HIS A 486 35.35 2.95 29.21
CA HIS A 486 36.75 2.63 29.47
C HIS A 486 37.44 2.35 28.15
N LEU A 487 38.40 3.20 27.77
CA LEU A 487 39.20 3.07 26.56
C LEU A 487 40.28 2.00 26.71
N THR A 488 39.90 0.75 26.43
CA THR A 488 40.80 -0.34 26.02
C THR A 488 40.04 -1.21 25.01
N ASP A 489 40.76 -1.70 24.00
CA ASP A 489 40.30 -2.65 22.98
C ASP A 489 39.18 -2.14 22.05
N ALA A 490 39.56 -1.18 21.19
CA ALA A 490 38.87 -0.89 19.94
C ALA A 490 39.90 -0.98 18.79
N GLU A 491 39.83 -2.05 17.99
CA GLU A 491 40.55 -2.13 16.71
C GLU A 491 39.83 -1.29 15.65
N GLU A 492 40.59 -0.75 14.70
CA GLU A 492 40.12 0.26 13.74
C GLU A 492 39.14 -0.32 12.70
N SER A 493 38.02 0.37 12.47
CA SER A 493 37.27 0.24 11.21
C SER A 493 36.58 1.57 10.88
N ASP A 494 37.08 2.26 9.86
CA ASP A 494 36.57 3.58 9.48
C ASP A 494 35.18 3.52 8.84
N TYR A 495 34.28 4.36 9.36
CA TYR A 495 33.12 4.83 8.60
C TYR A 495 33.04 6.35 8.71
N LEU A 496 33.71 7.01 7.77
CA LEU A 496 33.68 8.46 7.62
C LEU A 496 32.28 8.90 7.16
N THR A 497 31.56 9.65 7.97
CA THR A 497 30.33 10.36 7.57
C THR A 497 30.62 11.85 7.53
N GLU A 498 30.86 12.36 6.33
CA GLU A 498 30.99 13.80 6.10
C GLU A 498 29.62 14.47 6.30
N TYR A 499 29.56 15.44 7.21
CA TYR A 499 28.46 16.38 7.38
C TYR A 499 29.03 17.78 7.12
N GLU A 500 28.66 18.38 5.98
CA GLU A 500 28.95 19.78 5.69
C GLU A 500 27.90 20.67 6.38
N ASP A 501 28.27 21.25 7.52
CA ASP A 501 27.54 22.31 8.22
C ASP A 501 28.55 23.40 8.63
N GLU A 502 29.08 24.16 7.65
CA GLU A 502 29.90 25.34 7.95
C GLU A 502 29.02 26.50 8.45
N ALA A 503 29.04 26.73 9.76
CA ALA A 503 28.37 27.86 10.38
C ALA A 503 29.09 29.19 10.09
N MET A 504 28.30 30.26 9.89
CA MET A 504 28.82 31.63 10.01
C MET A 504 29.23 31.93 11.45
N ASP A 505 30.44 32.46 11.65
CA ASP A 505 30.82 33.20 12.86
C ASP A 505 31.76 34.37 12.52
N ALA A 506 31.88 35.36 13.41
CA ALA A 506 32.32 36.72 13.05
C ALA A 506 33.47 37.30 13.90
N MET A 507 34.50 37.84 13.24
CA MET A 507 35.44 38.87 13.73
C MET A 507 36.01 39.71 12.57
N ARG A 508 36.63 40.89 12.75
CA ARG A 508 36.18 42.16 13.36
C ARG A 508 37.34 43.19 13.32
N GLY A 509 37.08 44.40 12.80
CA GLY A 509 38.07 45.49 12.64
C GLY A 509 38.72 45.51 11.24
N GLU A 510 39.19 46.63 10.70
CA GLU A 510 39.29 48.02 11.22
C GLU A 510 39.34 49.04 10.05
N GLU A 511 38.94 50.30 10.32
CA GLU A 511 39.25 51.59 9.63
C GLU A 511 39.00 51.75 8.08
N GLU A 512 37.96 52.52 7.68
CA GLU A 512 37.95 53.94 7.18
C GLU A 512 38.32 54.13 5.68
N GLU A 513 37.85 55.14 4.92
CA GLU A 513 36.87 56.24 5.15
C GLU A 513 35.42 55.79 4.77
N GLY A 514 34.43 56.58 4.27
CA GLY A 514 34.31 58.02 3.98
C GLY A 514 33.04 58.43 3.19
N GLN A 515 32.51 59.64 3.49
CA GLN A 515 31.51 60.43 2.74
C GLN A 515 30.04 59.93 2.64
N GLU A 516 29.24 60.37 3.63
CA GLU A 516 27.85 60.85 3.47
C GLU A 516 27.81 62.18 2.64
N PRO A 517 26.65 62.74 2.19
CA PRO A 517 25.35 62.76 2.90
C PRO A 517 24.04 62.66 2.08
N GLU A 518 22.92 62.59 2.82
CA GLU A 518 21.58 63.20 2.63
C GLU A 518 20.92 63.29 1.22
N GLY A 519 19.61 63.06 1.06
CA GLY A 519 18.57 62.78 2.05
C GLY A 519 17.15 63.09 1.51
N ALA A 520 16.21 63.34 2.44
CA ALA A 520 14.80 63.74 2.23
C ALA A 520 13.80 62.65 1.76
N GLU A 521 12.98 62.20 2.72
CA GLU A 521 11.62 61.67 2.53
C GLU A 521 10.72 62.71 1.82
N TRP A 522 9.55 62.29 1.30
CA TRP A 522 8.26 63.00 1.52
C TRP A 522 7.08 62.06 1.25
N ASN A 523 6.08 62.06 2.14
CA ASN A 523 4.84 61.28 2.00
C ASN A 523 3.81 62.00 1.12
N GLN A 524 3.02 61.24 0.33
CA GLN A 524 1.54 61.24 0.47
C GLN A 524 0.81 60.18 -0.40
N ASP A 525 -0.09 59.46 0.25
CA ASP A 525 -1.25 58.72 -0.28
C ASP A 525 -2.27 59.65 -0.98
N PRO A 526 -3.25 59.20 -1.82
CA PRO A 526 -4.15 58.07 -1.46
C PRO A 526 -4.78 57.16 -2.56
N VAL A 527 -5.05 55.91 -2.14
CA VAL A 527 -6.27 55.10 -2.41
C VAL A 527 -6.62 54.66 -3.85
N PHE A 528 -6.58 53.34 -4.09
CA PHE A 528 -7.75 52.56 -4.54
C PHE A 528 -7.65 51.07 -4.08
N GLU A 529 -8.78 50.35 -4.07
CA GLU A 529 -8.91 48.97 -3.52
C GLU A 529 -8.64 47.83 -4.53
N PRO A 530 -8.43 46.56 -4.07
CA PRO A 530 -7.76 45.50 -4.85
C PRO A 530 -8.68 44.48 -5.53
N GLU A 531 -8.11 43.71 -6.47
CA GLU A 531 -8.68 42.45 -6.99
C GLU A 531 -7.80 41.24 -6.64
N GLU A 532 -8.42 40.14 -6.17
CA GLU A 532 -7.79 38.82 -6.04
C GLU A 532 -8.05 37.96 -7.29
N GLU A 533 -7.03 37.34 -7.88
CA GLU A 533 -7.23 36.22 -8.82
C GLU A 533 -6.65 34.89 -8.29
N ARG A 534 -7.53 34.05 -7.71
CA ARG A 534 -7.27 32.62 -7.53
C ARG A 534 -7.59 31.87 -8.83
N ASN A 535 -6.56 31.42 -9.56
CA ASN A 535 -6.78 30.68 -10.80
C ASN A 535 -7.33 29.25 -10.56
N VAL A 536 -8.62 29.05 -10.82
CA VAL A 536 -9.34 27.76 -10.64
C VAL A 536 -9.41 26.99 -11.96
N ARG A 537 -9.27 25.65 -11.87
CA ARG A 537 -9.33 24.70 -12.99
C ARG A 537 -10.62 24.85 -13.82
N LYS A 538 -10.49 25.21 -15.11
CA LYS A 538 -11.61 25.21 -16.07
C LYS A 538 -12.03 23.78 -16.41
N ARG A 539 -13.35 23.55 -16.49
CA ARG A 539 -13.97 22.25 -16.81
C ARG A 539 -14.97 22.47 -17.94
N THR A 540 -14.67 21.99 -19.14
CA THR A 540 -15.53 22.15 -20.33
C THR A 540 -16.54 21.01 -20.42
N SER A 541 -17.82 21.36 -20.57
CA SER A 541 -18.91 20.42 -20.88
C SER A 541 -19.55 20.79 -22.21
N LEU A 542 -19.49 19.86 -23.17
CA LEU A 542 -20.20 19.98 -24.44
C LEU A 542 -21.61 19.39 -24.27
N LYS A 543 -22.64 20.19 -24.54
CA LYS A 543 -24.00 19.69 -24.80
C LYS A 543 -24.16 19.51 -26.30
N ALA A 544 -24.62 18.32 -26.72
CA ALA A 544 -25.14 18.13 -28.07
C ALA A 544 -26.56 18.73 -28.15
N SER A 545 -26.89 19.31 -29.31
CA SER A 545 -28.22 19.82 -29.64
C SER A 545 -28.95 18.83 -30.55
N GLU A 546 -30.21 18.56 -30.27
CA GLU A 546 -31.12 17.88 -31.19
C GLU A 546 -31.66 18.90 -32.21
N GLU A 547 -31.66 18.54 -33.50
CA GLU A 547 -32.44 19.23 -34.54
C GLU A 547 -33.23 18.20 -35.35
N SER A 548 -34.41 18.58 -35.81
CA SER A 548 -35.39 17.66 -36.39
C SER A 548 -35.95 18.13 -37.73
N LEU A 549 -35.88 17.24 -38.73
CA LEU A 549 -36.83 17.07 -39.84
C LEU A 549 -37.13 18.28 -40.76
N SER A 550 -36.68 18.15 -42.01
CA SER A 550 -37.56 18.35 -43.17
C SER A 550 -37.12 17.45 -44.34
N GLN A 551 -38.05 17.15 -45.25
CA GLN A 551 -37.84 16.32 -46.45
C GLN A 551 -38.05 17.19 -47.70
N SER A 552 -37.27 16.97 -48.78
CA SER A 552 -37.80 16.92 -50.16
C SER A 552 -36.72 16.60 -51.20
N ASP A 553 -36.99 15.56 -51.98
CA ASP A 553 -36.53 15.22 -53.33
C ASP A 553 -35.69 16.25 -54.12
N THR A 554 -34.50 15.85 -54.58
CA THR A 554 -34.25 15.48 -56.00
C THR A 554 -32.94 14.72 -56.19
#